data_AF-A0A2M7PWJ2-F1
#
_entry.id   AF-A0A2M7PWJ2-F1
#
_cell.length_a   1.000
_cell.length_b   1.000
_cell.length_c   1.000
_cell.angle_alpha   90.00
_cell.angle_beta   90.00
_cell.angle_gamma   90.00
#
_symmetry.space_group_name_H-M   'P 1'
#
loop_
_entity.id
_entity.type
_entity.pdbx_description
1 polymer ?
#
loop_
_entity_poly.entity_id
_entity_poly.type
_entity_poly.pdbx_seq_one_letter_code
_entity_poly.pdbx_strand_id
1 'polypeptide(L)'
;MFFNRIIAAILPFMPKGLVWVFSKKYIAGKTIDNAIRISKELNSQGAMVTIDLLGEFITRLDEAKQNKDEYLGIIENVQKQDINGNYSLKPTMFGLLIDEEACYKNIREIVKKAASFNNFVRIDMEDSQCVDMEIKLFRRLKAEFPQNVGLVLQ
;
A
#
# COMPACT_ATOMS: atom_id res chain seq x y z
N MET A 1 27.09 -13.57 2.18
CA MET A 1 26.72 -12.31 2.86
C MET A 1 27.36 -11.07 2.23
N PHE A 2 28.67 -11.04 1.95
CA PHE A 2 29.34 -9.87 1.35
C PHE A 2 28.83 -9.49 -0.05
N PHE A 3 28.65 -10.49 -0.93
CA PHE A 3 28.15 -10.27 -2.30
C PHE A 3 26.73 -9.67 -2.34
N ASN A 4 25.82 -10.15 -1.48
CA ASN A 4 24.47 -9.61 -1.38
C ASN A 4 24.46 -8.14 -0.92
N ARG A 5 25.37 -7.77 0.00
CA ARG A 5 25.53 -6.37 0.44
C ARG A 5 26.01 -5.46 -0.70
N ILE A 6 26.92 -5.93 -1.54
CA ILE A 6 27.38 -5.18 -2.72
C ILE A 6 26.23 -4.96 -3.70
N ILE A 7 25.44 -6.00 -3.99
CA ILE A 7 24.27 -5.88 -4.86
C ILE A 7 23.27 -4.87 -4.30
N ALA A 8 22.93 -4.98 -3.01
CA ALA A 8 22.01 -4.05 -2.36
C ALA A 8 22.52 -2.59 -2.40
N ALA A 9 23.82 -2.37 -2.20
CA ALA A 9 24.41 -1.04 -2.24
C ALA A 9 24.41 -0.41 -3.65
N ILE A 10 24.47 -1.21 -4.71
CA ILE A 10 24.50 -0.73 -6.10
C ILE A 10 23.07 -0.54 -6.65
N LEU A 11 22.07 -1.25 -6.10
CA LEU A 11 20.69 -1.25 -6.58
C LEU A 11 20.08 0.15 -6.81
N PRO A 12 20.25 1.15 -5.90
CA PRO A 12 19.70 2.48 -6.10
C PRO A 12 20.28 3.23 -7.31
N PHE A 13 21.47 2.84 -7.76
CA PHE A 13 22.16 3.45 -8.90
C PHE A 13 21.90 2.73 -10.23
N MET A 14 21.21 1.58 -10.20
CA MET A 14 20.92 0.83 -11.41
C MET A 14 19.82 1.51 -12.24
N PRO A 15 19.89 1.45 -13.59
CA PRO A 15 18.82 1.96 -14.44
C PRO A 15 17.48 1.31 -14.13
N LYS A 16 16.40 2.11 -14.02
CA LYS A 16 15.04 1.60 -13.73
C LYS A 16 14.60 0.48 -14.67
N GLY A 17 15.00 0.53 -15.94
CA GLY A 17 14.70 -0.52 -16.92
C GLY A 17 15.36 -1.86 -16.59
N LEU A 18 16.59 -1.84 -16.06
CA LEU A 18 17.30 -3.04 -15.64
C LEU A 18 16.66 -3.64 -14.39
N VAL A 19 16.34 -2.81 -13.38
CA VAL A 19 15.63 -3.24 -12.17
C VAL A 19 14.28 -3.89 -12.54
N TRP A 20 13.55 -3.29 -13.49
CA TRP A 20 12.27 -3.82 -13.98
C TRP A 20 12.38 -5.24 -14.56
N VAL A 21 13.46 -5.59 -15.26
CA VAL A 21 13.64 -6.94 -15.83
C VAL A 21 13.54 -8.02 -14.75
N PHE A 22 14.04 -7.73 -13.55
CA PHE A 22 14.03 -8.65 -12.43
C PHE A 22 12.77 -8.54 -11.56
N SER A 23 12.23 -7.34 -11.38
CA SER A 23 11.07 -7.11 -10.49
C SER A 23 9.72 -7.41 -11.15
N LYS A 24 9.60 -7.36 -12.48
CA LYS A 24 8.32 -7.52 -13.21
C LYS A 24 7.54 -8.82 -12.93
N LYS A 25 8.19 -9.86 -12.40
CA LYS A 25 7.53 -11.11 -11.99
C LYS A 25 6.84 -11.02 -10.63
N TYR A 26 7.14 -9.99 -9.85
CA TYR A 26 6.58 -9.73 -8.51
C TYR A 26 5.65 -8.51 -8.48
N ILE A 27 5.54 -7.76 -9.59
CA ILE A 27 4.75 -6.54 -9.69
C ILE A 27 3.73 -6.74 -10.81
N ALA A 28 2.44 -6.54 -10.50
CA ALA A 28 1.36 -6.75 -11.46
C ALA A 28 1.48 -5.85 -12.71
N GLY A 29 2.04 -4.66 -12.56
CA GLY A 29 2.39 -3.75 -13.65
C GLY A 29 2.65 -2.33 -13.16
N LYS A 30 2.70 -1.38 -14.09
CA LYS A 30 2.93 0.05 -13.79
C LYS A 30 1.65 0.89 -13.80
N THR A 31 0.53 0.28 -14.16
CA THR A 31 -0.75 0.97 -14.29
C THR A 31 -1.84 0.19 -13.58
N ILE A 32 -2.92 0.90 -13.21
CA ILE A 32 -4.11 0.29 -12.62
C ILE A 32 -4.72 -0.79 -13.53
N ASP A 33 -4.70 -0.60 -14.85
CA ASP A 33 -5.19 -1.60 -15.81
C ASP A 33 -4.40 -2.90 -15.74
N ASN A 34 -3.08 -2.83 -15.50
CA ASN A 34 -2.28 -4.01 -15.31
C ASN A 34 -2.66 -4.74 -14.01
N ALA A 35 -2.83 -3.99 -12.91
CA ALA A 35 -3.25 -4.55 -11.63
C ALA A 35 -4.64 -5.21 -11.73
N ILE A 36 -5.61 -4.59 -12.40
CA ILE A 36 -6.95 -5.16 -12.64
C ILE A 36 -6.86 -6.44 -13.46
N ARG A 37 -6.12 -6.43 -14.58
CA ARG A 37 -5.98 -7.60 -15.46
C ARG A 37 -5.43 -8.80 -14.69
N ILE A 38 -4.34 -8.61 -13.95
CA ILE A 38 -3.71 -9.67 -13.14
C ILE A 38 -4.64 -10.10 -11.99
N SER A 39 -5.36 -9.17 -11.36
CA SER A 39 -6.31 -9.50 -10.30
C SER A 39 -7.45 -10.39 -10.80
N LYS A 40 -8.01 -10.10 -11.99
CA LYS A 40 -9.03 -10.96 -12.62
C LYS A 40 -8.50 -12.36 -12.94
N GLU A 41 -7.25 -12.45 -13.41
CA GLU A 41 -6.59 -13.72 -13.69
C GLU A 41 -6.37 -14.56 -12.43
N LEU A 42 -6.01 -13.94 -11.30
CA LEU A 42 -5.87 -14.62 -10.02
C LEU A 42 -7.24 -15.01 -9.43
N ASN A 43 -8.24 -14.12 -9.54
CA ASN A 43 -9.60 -14.42 -9.11
C ASN A 43 -10.23 -15.58 -9.90
N SER A 44 -9.98 -15.70 -11.20
CA SER A 44 -10.46 -16.84 -12.00
C SER A 44 -9.82 -18.17 -11.62
N GLN A 45 -8.67 -18.13 -10.94
CA GLN A 45 -8.00 -19.29 -10.33
C GLN A 45 -8.48 -19.55 -8.90
N GLY A 46 -9.47 -18.81 -8.40
CA GLY A 46 -10.02 -18.96 -7.06
C GLY A 46 -9.22 -18.26 -5.95
N ALA A 47 -8.19 -17.48 -6.30
CA ALA A 47 -7.43 -16.72 -5.32
C ALA A 47 -8.04 -15.33 -5.07
N MET A 48 -8.14 -14.94 -3.80
CA MET A 48 -8.37 -13.55 -3.41
C MET A 48 -7.05 -12.78 -3.49
N VAL A 49 -7.10 -11.49 -3.84
CA VAL A 49 -5.91 -10.63 -3.94
C VAL A 49 -5.88 -9.54 -2.88
N THR A 50 -4.68 -9.05 -2.56
CA THR A 50 -4.49 -7.75 -1.91
C THR A 50 -3.78 -6.82 -2.89
N ILE A 51 -4.23 -5.58 -2.99
CA ILE A 51 -3.68 -4.57 -3.89
C ILE A 51 -2.89 -3.57 -3.06
N ASP A 52 -1.65 -3.36 -3.47
CA ASP A 52 -0.68 -2.47 -2.82
C ASP A 52 -0.13 -1.48 -3.84
N LEU A 53 -0.18 -0.20 -3.50
CA LEU A 53 0.46 0.85 -4.28
C LEU A 53 1.91 0.96 -3.82
N LEU A 54 2.84 0.61 -4.70
CA LEU A 54 4.27 0.58 -4.36
C LEU A 54 4.80 2.00 -4.10
N GLY A 55 5.30 2.21 -2.89
CA GLY A 55 5.98 3.42 -2.44
C GLY A 55 6.13 3.41 -0.92
N GLU A 56 7.12 4.14 -0.42
CA GLU A 56 7.42 4.25 1.02
C GLU A 56 8.34 5.46 1.24
N PHE A 57 8.43 5.92 2.49
CA PHE A 57 9.40 6.95 2.92
C PHE A 57 9.41 8.24 2.08
N ILE A 58 8.25 8.87 1.90
CA ILE A 58 8.16 10.18 1.26
C ILE A 58 8.97 11.24 2.05
N THR A 59 9.38 12.31 1.36
CA THR A 59 10.15 13.40 1.99
C THR A 59 9.35 14.70 2.13
N ARG A 60 8.21 14.81 1.43
CA ARG A 60 7.34 15.98 1.46
C ARG A 60 5.89 15.59 1.68
N LEU A 61 5.17 16.39 2.45
CA LEU A 61 3.78 16.10 2.81
C LEU A 61 2.80 16.18 1.63
N ASP A 62 3.14 16.91 0.57
CA ASP A 62 2.29 16.98 -0.62
C ASP A 62 2.32 15.68 -1.44
N GLU A 63 3.40 14.88 -1.33
CA GLU A 63 3.46 13.52 -1.87
C GLU A 63 2.42 12.61 -1.19
N ALA A 64 2.22 12.75 0.12
CA ALA A 64 1.22 11.97 0.86
C ALA A 64 -0.20 12.18 0.31
N LYS A 65 -0.53 13.43 -0.03
CA LYS A 65 -1.84 13.76 -0.61
C LYS A 65 -2.00 13.14 -1.99
N GLN A 66 -0.97 13.21 -2.84
CA GLN A 66 -0.98 12.60 -4.17
C GLN A 66 -1.14 11.08 -4.08
N ASN A 67 -0.35 10.43 -3.21
CA ASN A 67 -0.44 8.99 -2.95
C ASN A 67 -1.84 8.59 -2.49
N LYS A 68 -2.44 9.37 -1.58
CA LYS A 68 -3.82 9.16 -1.12
C LYS A 68 -4.83 9.30 -2.25
N ASP A 69 -4.76 10.36 -3.05
CA ASP A 69 -5.68 10.58 -4.16
C ASP A 69 -5.56 9.46 -5.23
N GLU A 70 -4.35 8.99 -5.50
CA GLU A 70 -4.10 7.83 -6.36
C GLU A 70 -4.71 6.55 -5.77
N TYR A 71 -4.47 6.28 -4.48
CA TYR A 71 -5.01 5.11 -3.79
C TYR A 71 -6.55 5.08 -3.78
N LEU A 72 -7.19 6.24 -3.58
CA LEU A 72 -8.65 6.37 -3.70
C LEU A 72 -9.13 6.01 -5.11
N GLY A 73 -8.40 6.45 -6.15
CA GLY A 73 -8.66 6.08 -7.54
C GLY A 73 -8.51 4.57 -7.79
N ILE A 74 -7.49 3.94 -7.19
CA ILE A 74 -7.31 2.48 -7.24
C ILE A 74 -8.51 1.77 -6.63
N ILE A 75 -8.95 2.18 -5.43
CA ILE A 75 -10.12 1.57 -4.79
C ILE A 75 -11.34 1.67 -5.71
N GLU A 76 -11.65 2.85 -6.23
CA GLU A 76 -12.81 3.03 -7.11
C GLU A 76 -12.75 2.16 -8.37
N ASN A 77 -11.59 2.08 -9.03
CA ASN A 77 -11.45 1.28 -10.25
C ASN A 77 -11.54 -0.22 -9.97
N VAL A 78 -10.93 -0.69 -8.89
CA VAL A 78 -10.96 -2.11 -8.49
C VAL A 78 -12.37 -2.54 -8.13
N GLN A 79 -13.09 -1.74 -7.34
CA GLN A 79 -14.46 -2.05 -6.94
C GLN A 79 -15.43 -2.05 -8.13
N LYS A 80 -15.28 -1.12 -9.08
CA LYS A 80 -16.07 -1.10 -10.34
C LYS A 80 -15.89 -2.33 -11.23
N GLN A 81 -14.85 -3.12 -10.99
CA GLN A 81 -14.47 -4.27 -11.81
C GLN A 81 -14.76 -5.60 -11.11
N ASP A 82 -15.47 -5.57 -9.97
CA ASP A 82 -15.87 -6.72 -9.16
C ASP A 82 -14.68 -7.65 -8.81
N ILE A 83 -13.53 -7.05 -8.52
CA ILE A 83 -12.34 -7.79 -8.08
C ILE A 83 -12.58 -8.31 -6.66
N ASN A 84 -12.42 -9.63 -6.49
CA ASN A 84 -12.38 -10.26 -5.18
C ASN A 84 -11.01 -10.00 -4.53
N GLY A 85 -10.91 -8.90 -3.82
CA GLY A 85 -9.69 -8.52 -3.13
C GLY A 85 -9.89 -7.42 -2.10
N ASN A 86 -8.79 -7.11 -1.42
CA ASN A 86 -8.67 -6.06 -0.41
C ASN A 86 -7.40 -5.23 -0.66
N TYR A 87 -7.05 -4.39 0.31
CA TYR A 87 -6.04 -3.36 0.17
C TYR A 87 -5.01 -3.45 1.30
N SER A 88 -3.75 -3.14 1.00
CA SER A 88 -2.69 -2.95 2.00
C SER A 88 -1.95 -1.64 1.74
N LEU A 89 -1.48 -0.99 2.81
CA LEU A 89 -0.75 0.26 2.68
C LEU A 89 0.31 0.42 3.76
N LYS A 90 1.33 1.22 3.44
CA LYS A 90 2.43 1.59 4.33
C LYS A 90 2.26 3.03 4.83
N PRO A 91 2.03 3.26 6.13
CA PRO A 91 1.85 4.59 6.69
C PRO A 91 2.92 5.64 6.34
N THR A 92 4.19 5.26 6.15
CA THR A 92 5.25 6.19 5.74
C THR A 92 4.99 6.80 4.37
N MET A 93 4.33 6.09 3.46
CA MET A 93 3.88 6.61 2.16
C MET A 93 2.82 7.72 2.29
N PHE A 94 2.17 7.81 3.45
CA PHE A 94 1.14 8.80 3.76
C PHE A 94 1.59 9.83 4.79
N GLY A 95 2.89 9.85 5.11
CA GLY A 95 3.51 10.90 5.93
C GLY A 95 3.70 10.54 7.41
N LEU A 96 3.70 9.26 7.79
CA LEU A 96 3.89 8.84 9.19
C LEU A 96 5.12 9.49 9.85
N LEU A 97 6.25 9.55 9.14
CA LEU A 97 7.51 10.11 9.65
C LEU A 97 7.63 11.64 9.52
N ILE A 98 6.63 12.31 8.94
CA ILE A 98 6.61 13.76 8.75
C ILE A 98 5.59 14.40 9.67
N ASP A 99 4.35 13.91 9.66
CA ASP A 99 3.23 14.41 10.44
C ASP A 99 2.20 13.28 10.66
N GLU A 100 2.17 12.74 11.88
CA GLU A 100 1.25 11.65 12.28
C GLU A 100 -0.23 12.02 12.08
N GLU A 101 -0.64 13.28 12.27
CA GLU A 101 -2.04 13.69 12.10
C GLU A 101 -2.41 13.83 10.63
N ALA A 102 -1.49 14.31 9.80
CA ALA A 102 -1.70 14.30 8.36
C ALA A 102 -1.77 12.87 7.80
N CYS A 103 -0.88 11.99 8.26
CA CYS A 103 -0.92 10.55 7.97
C CYS A 103 -2.27 9.94 8.36
N TYR A 104 -2.73 10.21 9.59
CA TYR A 104 -4.04 9.77 10.05
C TYR A 104 -5.16 10.22 9.13
N LYS A 105 -5.24 11.51 8.79
CA LYS A 105 -6.30 12.05 7.92
C LYS A 105 -6.30 11.40 6.54
N ASN A 106 -5.12 11.21 5.94
CA ASN A 106 -4.98 10.56 4.63
C ASN A 106 -5.49 9.11 4.68
N ILE A 107 -4.98 8.31 5.61
CA ILE A 107 -5.34 6.89 5.71
C ILE A 107 -6.79 6.71 6.12
N ARG A 108 -7.32 7.59 6.98
CA ARG A 108 -8.73 7.59 7.36
C ARG A 108 -9.66 7.76 6.15
N GLU A 109 -9.32 8.63 5.21
CA GLU A 109 -10.09 8.78 3.97
C GLU A 109 -10.06 7.50 3.10
N ILE A 110 -8.89 6.85 3.02
CA ILE A 110 -8.71 5.57 2.30
C ILE A 110 -9.56 4.46 2.94
N VAL A 111 -9.45 4.28 4.26
CA VAL A 111 -10.22 3.28 5.01
C VAL A 111 -11.72 3.55 4.90
N LYS A 112 -12.14 4.82 5.01
CA LYS A 112 -13.54 5.22 4.80
C LYS A 112 -14.04 4.86 3.41
N LYS A 113 -13.23 5.07 2.37
CA LYS A 113 -13.58 4.72 0.99
C LYS A 113 -13.73 3.20 0.84
N ALA A 114 -12.77 2.41 1.30
CA ALA A 114 -12.87 0.95 1.27
C ALA A 114 -14.09 0.43 2.04
N ALA A 115 -14.36 0.99 3.23
CA ALA A 115 -15.51 0.65 4.05
C ALA A 115 -16.85 0.93 3.34
N SER A 116 -16.94 1.98 2.52
CA SER A 116 -18.15 2.28 1.76
C SER A 116 -18.52 1.20 0.71
N PHE A 117 -17.56 0.35 0.34
CA PHE A 117 -17.76 -0.83 -0.49
C PHE A 117 -17.78 -2.15 0.32
N ASN A 118 -17.95 -2.08 1.64
CA ASN A 118 -17.82 -3.22 2.56
C ASN A 118 -16.47 -3.96 2.44
N ASN A 119 -15.40 -3.23 2.10
CA ASN A 119 -14.06 -3.79 1.91
C ASN A 119 -13.11 -3.39 3.06
N PHE A 120 -11.86 -3.87 3.00
CA PHE A 120 -10.91 -3.88 4.09
C PHE A 120 -9.55 -3.30 3.67
N VAL A 121 -8.88 -2.63 4.60
CA VAL A 121 -7.51 -2.13 4.45
C VAL A 121 -6.61 -2.71 5.56
N ARG A 122 -5.50 -3.33 5.17
CA ARG A 122 -4.42 -3.74 6.07
C ARG A 122 -3.42 -2.60 6.20
N ILE A 123 -3.12 -2.22 7.45
CA ILE A 123 -1.96 -1.40 7.76
C ILE A 123 -0.76 -2.34 7.88
N ASP A 124 0.18 -2.22 6.95
CA ASP A 124 1.44 -2.94 7.02
C ASP A 124 2.27 -2.41 8.20
N MET A 125 2.96 -3.33 8.87
CA MET A 125 3.95 -2.99 9.90
C MET A 125 5.27 -2.72 9.21
N GLU A 126 5.80 -1.51 9.33
CA GLU A 126 7.07 -1.11 8.71
C GLU A 126 8.25 -1.34 9.68
N ASP A 127 9.34 -0.58 9.54
CA ASP A 127 10.54 -0.73 10.37
C ASP A 127 10.24 -0.43 11.85
N SER A 128 11.11 -0.94 12.75
CA SER A 128 10.96 -0.79 14.21
C SER A 128 10.69 0.64 14.72
N GLN A 129 11.18 1.67 14.02
CA GLN A 129 10.91 3.07 14.35
C GLN A 129 9.44 3.50 14.16
N CYS A 130 8.68 2.78 13.33
CA CYS A 130 7.28 3.08 13.00
C CYS A 130 6.28 2.41 13.94
N VAL A 131 6.66 1.31 14.59
CA VAL A 131 5.77 0.37 15.30
C VAL A 131 4.78 1.08 16.25
N ASP A 132 5.27 1.94 17.14
CA ASP A 132 4.42 2.61 18.13
C ASP A 132 3.43 3.58 17.45
N MET A 133 3.90 4.30 16.43
CA MET A 133 3.06 5.24 15.66
C MET A 133 2.00 4.48 14.85
N GLU A 134 2.35 3.33 14.27
CA GLU A 134 1.43 2.48 13.50
C GLU A 134 0.38 1.81 14.39
N ILE A 135 0.75 1.34 15.58
CA ILE A 135 -0.21 0.83 16.56
C ILE A 135 -1.17 1.94 17.02
N LYS A 136 -0.67 3.15 17.28
CA LYS A 136 -1.49 4.31 17.65
C LYS A 136 -2.45 4.71 16.52
N LEU A 137 -1.95 4.81 15.30
CA LEU A 137 -2.73 5.04 14.08
C LEU A 137 -3.83 3.99 13.92
N PHE A 138 -3.48 2.71 13.99
CA PHE A 138 -4.41 1.59 13.86
C PHE A 138 -5.50 1.63 14.92
N ARG A 139 -5.17 1.86 16.20
CA ARG A 139 -6.17 1.91 17.28
C ARG A 139 -7.22 3.00 17.04
N ARG A 140 -6.81 4.17 16.56
CA ARG A 140 -7.73 5.26 16.18
C ARG A 140 -8.64 4.84 15.03
N LEU A 141 -8.06 4.30 13.96
CA LEU A 141 -8.83 3.82 12.79
C LEU A 141 -9.78 2.69 13.18
N LYS A 142 -9.37 1.75 14.04
CA LYS A 142 -10.17 0.60 14.48
C LYS A 142 -11.37 1.02 15.30
N ALA A 143 -11.24 2.08 16.11
CA ALA A 143 -12.36 2.65 16.86
C ALA A 143 -13.44 3.22 15.93
N GLU A 144 -13.05 3.83 14.79
CA GLU A 144 -13.98 4.38 13.81
C GLU A 144 -14.50 3.33 12.81
N PHE A 145 -13.67 2.36 12.42
CA PHE A 145 -13.95 1.36 11.38
C PHE A 145 -13.68 -0.07 11.88
N PRO A 146 -14.48 -0.58 12.84
CA PRO A 146 -14.19 -1.83 13.55
C PRO A 146 -14.10 -3.07 12.64
N GLN A 147 -14.69 -3.05 11.44
CA GLN A 147 -14.69 -4.20 10.52
C GLN A 147 -13.76 -4.03 9.30
N ASN A 148 -13.27 -2.81 9.03
CA ASN A 148 -12.65 -2.48 7.74
C ASN A 148 -11.15 -2.18 7.83
N VAL A 149 -10.55 -2.32 9.00
CA VAL A 149 -9.11 -2.12 9.21
C VAL A 149 -8.50 -3.19 10.11
N GLY A 150 -7.27 -3.58 9.78
CA GLY A 150 -6.43 -4.47 10.57
C GLY A 150 -4.96 -4.04 10.52
N LEU A 151 -4.17 -4.56 11.45
CA LEU A 151 -2.74 -4.29 11.58
C LEU A 151 -1.95 -5.59 11.35
N VAL A 152 -0.70 -5.48 10.92
CA VAL A 152 0.28 -6.58 10.89
C VAL A 152 1.11 -6.57 12.19
N LEU A 153 1.54 -7.75 12.65
CA LEU A 153 2.58 -7.91 13.68
C LEU A 153 3.66 -8.84 13.12
N GLN A 154 4.93 -8.59 13.45
CA GLN A 154 6.10 -9.31 12.95
C GLN A 154 6.71 -10.19 14.04
#